data_AF-M6EFY9-F1
#
_entry.id   AF-M6EFY9-F1
#
_cell.length_a   1.000
_cell.length_b   1.000
_cell.length_c   1.000
_cell.angle_alpha   90.00
_cell.angle_beta   90.00
_cell.angle_gamma   90.00
#
_symmetry.space_group_name_H-M   'P 1'
#
loop_
_entity.id
_entity.type
_entity.pdbx_description
1 polymer ?
#
loop_
_entity_poly.entity_id
_entity_poly.type
_entity_poly.pdbx_seq_one_letter_code
_entity_poly.pdbx_strand_id
1 'polypeptide(L)'
;MLLTDVPRIYGLDGNTTRLLGLASARTVLPQYDWIVSDEFLTRPEIISHINSLIHSPPGSIWLGMLGRQRSDGIVVGHAVPILRTSQGLVVIQTTSILTPFDLYRQALTPTTDPLQVIYNLEAPDRTLTVLITMQLGDVDRNTFNFIISNRNCTGEGNDRRGTGEYPTSGSVNQCSGEGSSRCALPF
;
A
#
# COMPACT_ATOMS: atom_id res chain seq x y z
N MET A 1 -7.52 -12.20 -6.20
CA MET A 1 -6.17 -12.43 -6.77
C MET A 1 -6.11 -13.85 -7.31
N LEU A 2 -5.72 -14.05 -8.57
CA LEU A 2 -5.52 -15.40 -9.11
C LEU A 2 -4.11 -15.88 -8.77
N LEU A 3 -3.92 -17.18 -8.55
CA LEU A 3 -2.58 -17.76 -8.29
C LEU A 3 -1.58 -17.46 -9.41
N THR A 4 -2.07 -17.19 -10.62
CA THR A 4 -1.27 -16.75 -11.78
C THR A 4 -0.60 -15.40 -11.60
N ASP A 5 -1.09 -14.56 -10.67
CA ASP A 5 -0.58 -13.22 -10.44
C ASP A 5 0.59 -13.19 -9.44
N VAL A 6 0.81 -14.28 -8.68
CA VAL A 6 1.86 -14.39 -7.65
C VAL A 6 3.26 -14.22 -8.25
N PRO A 7 3.65 -14.91 -9.36
CA PRO A 7 4.97 -14.72 -9.96
C PRO A 7 5.16 -13.33 -10.58
N ARG A 8 4.06 -12.62 -10.90
CA ARG A 8 4.11 -11.27 -11.47
C ARG A 8 4.25 -10.20 -10.39
N ILE A 9 3.69 -10.44 -9.21
CA ILE A 9 3.80 -9.56 -8.03
C ILE A 9 5.14 -9.80 -7.29
N TYR A 10 5.65 -11.04 -7.27
CA TYR A 10 6.83 -11.43 -6.49
C TYR A 10 8.02 -11.95 -7.33
N GLY A 11 7.95 -11.93 -8.65
CA GLY A 11 9.05 -12.33 -9.56
C GLY A 11 9.93 -11.16 -10.03
N LEU A 12 10.94 -11.47 -10.86
CA LEU A 12 11.96 -10.50 -11.32
C LEU A 12 11.40 -9.33 -12.16
N ASP A 13 10.26 -9.53 -12.83
CA ASP A 13 9.50 -8.47 -13.53
C ASP A 13 8.66 -7.58 -12.58
N GLY A 14 8.61 -7.96 -11.29
CA GLY A 14 7.76 -7.36 -10.25
C GLY A 14 8.35 -6.13 -9.55
N ASN A 15 9.48 -5.61 -10.03
CA ASN A 15 10.27 -4.60 -9.32
C ASN A 15 9.83 -3.15 -9.58
N THR A 16 8.54 -2.94 -9.88
CA THR A 16 7.99 -1.58 -10.00
C THR A 16 7.57 -1.09 -8.62
N THR A 17 7.77 0.21 -8.34
CA THR A 17 7.31 0.87 -7.09
C THR A 17 5.83 0.55 -6.80
N ARG A 18 5.02 0.44 -7.87
CA ARG A 18 3.61 0.07 -7.83
C ARG A 18 3.36 -1.32 -7.23
N LEU A 19 4.11 -2.33 -7.64
CA LEU A 19 3.94 -3.71 -7.18
C LEU A 19 4.49 -3.92 -5.76
N LEU A 20 5.68 -3.37 -5.48
CA LEU A 20 6.28 -3.43 -4.14
C LEU A 20 5.43 -2.72 -3.09
N GLY A 21 4.86 -1.57 -3.45
CA GLY A 21 3.92 -0.86 -2.59
C GLY A 21 2.65 -1.66 -2.31
N LEU A 22 2.09 -2.32 -3.34
CA LEU A 22 0.89 -3.14 -3.18
C LEU A 22 1.16 -4.36 -2.28
N ALA A 23 2.28 -5.05 -2.48
CA ALA A 23 2.68 -6.17 -1.64
C ALA A 23 2.89 -5.74 -0.17
N SER A 24 3.50 -4.57 0.04
CA SER A 24 3.69 -3.99 1.37
C SER A 24 2.37 -3.63 2.03
N ALA A 25 1.46 -2.97 1.31
CA ALA A 25 0.14 -2.59 1.80
C ALA A 25 -0.71 -3.82 2.18
N ARG A 26 -0.66 -4.88 1.37
CA ARG A 26 -1.30 -6.17 1.66
C ARG A 26 -0.66 -6.92 2.82
N THR A 27 0.61 -6.70 3.12
CA THR A 27 1.22 -7.26 4.34
C THR A 27 0.64 -6.61 5.61
N VAL A 28 0.33 -5.31 5.56
CA VAL A 28 -0.19 -4.56 6.72
C VAL A 28 -1.69 -4.78 6.92
N LEU A 29 -2.48 -4.73 5.84
CA LEU A 29 -3.94 -4.94 5.87
C LEU A 29 -4.32 -6.01 4.83
N PRO A 30 -4.02 -7.30 5.09
CA PRO A 30 -4.21 -8.38 4.12
C PRO A 30 -5.68 -8.69 3.81
N GLN A 31 -6.58 -8.36 4.72
CA GLN A 31 -8.01 -8.59 4.56
C GLN A 31 -8.74 -7.48 3.78
N TYR A 32 -8.04 -6.42 3.36
CA TYR A 32 -8.65 -5.32 2.62
C TYR A 32 -8.16 -5.29 1.18
N ASP A 33 -9.06 -4.92 0.28
CA ASP A 33 -8.70 -4.60 -1.09
C ASP A 33 -7.91 -3.30 -1.15
N TRP A 34 -6.87 -3.32 -1.98
CA TRP A 34 -6.06 -2.14 -2.27
C TRP A 34 -6.20 -1.81 -3.75
N ILE A 35 -6.89 -0.70 -4.05
CA ILE A 35 -7.14 -0.24 -5.41
C ILE A 35 -5.99 0.70 -5.80
N VAL A 36 -5.14 0.24 -6.71
CA VAL A 36 -3.93 0.96 -7.12
C VAL A 36 -4.23 1.79 -8.36
N SER A 37 -3.94 3.10 -8.29
CA SER A 37 -4.04 4.00 -9.43
C SER A 37 -3.02 3.68 -10.52
N ASP A 38 -3.13 4.40 -11.64
CA ASP A 38 -2.02 4.57 -12.57
C ASP A 38 -0.87 5.36 -11.93
N GLU A 39 0.26 5.38 -12.64
CA GLU A 39 1.42 6.19 -12.29
C GLU A 39 1.33 7.54 -13.01
N PHE A 40 1.22 8.63 -12.24
CA PHE A 40 1.09 9.97 -12.76
C PHE A 40 2.46 10.65 -12.77
N LEU A 41 2.94 11.05 -13.96
CA LEU A 41 4.32 11.49 -14.18
C LEU A 41 4.42 12.97 -14.55
N THR A 42 3.31 13.58 -14.97
CA THR A 42 3.27 15.00 -15.35
C THR A 42 2.46 15.82 -14.37
N ARG A 43 2.78 17.11 -14.26
CA ARG A 43 2.07 18.03 -13.36
C ARG A 43 0.55 18.09 -13.64
N PRO A 44 0.07 18.17 -14.89
CA PRO A 44 -1.37 18.17 -15.17
C PRO A 44 -2.05 16.86 -14.75
N GLU A 45 -1.43 15.71 -14.99
CA GLU A 45 -1.94 14.40 -14.55
C GLU A 45 -2.03 14.31 -13.02
N ILE A 46 -0.99 14.75 -12.31
CA ILE A 46 -0.97 14.79 -10.84
C ILE A 46 -2.08 15.69 -10.30
N ILE A 47 -2.27 16.89 -10.87
CA ILE A 47 -3.35 17.82 -10.48
C ILE A 47 -4.72 17.19 -10.73
N SER A 48 -4.91 16.56 -11.89
CA SER A 48 -6.16 15.87 -12.23
C SER A 48 -6.46 14.74 -11.24
N HIS A 49 -5.45 13.93 -10.91
CA HIS A 49 -5.60 12.84 -9.96
C HIS A 49 -5.94 13.36 -8.55
N ILE A 50 -5.23 14.37 -8.06
CA ILE A 50 -5.51 14.98 -6.75
C ILE A 50 -6.93 15.55 -6.69
N ASN A 51 -7.42 16.15 -7.78
CA ASN A 51 -8.82 16.57 -7.85
C ASN A 51 -9.77 15.37 -7.67
N SER A 52 -9.49 14.21 -8.25
CA SER A 52 -10.31 13.01 -8.02
C SER A 52 -10.34 12.59 -6.55
N LEU A 53 -9.20 12.69 -5.84
CA LEU A 53 -9.10 12.39 -4.42
C LEU A 53 -9.91 13.38 -3.57
N ILE A 54 -9.88 14.68 -3.91
CA ILE A 54 -10.68 15.72 -3.26
C ILE A 54 -12.18 15.46 -3.42
N HIS A 55 -12.61 14.94 -4.56
CA HIS A 55 -14.02 14.62 -4.83
C HIS A 55 -14.45 13.23 -4.36
N SER A 56 -13.54 12.46 -3.76
CA SER A 56 -13.87 11.17 -3.14
C SER A 56 -14.64 11.35 -1.83
N PRO A 57 -15.38 10.32 -1.36
CA PRO A 57 -16.12 10.39 -0.11
C PRO A 57 -15.22 10.66 1.11
N PRO A 58 -15.67 11.51 2.07
CA PRO A 58 -15.05 11.59 3.39
C PRO A 58 -14.89 10.20 4.04
N GLY A 59 -13.74 9.96 4.64
CA GLY A 59 -13.34 8.65 5.18
C GLY A 59 -12.48 7.82 4.22
N SER A 60 -12.35 8.23 2.96
CA SER A 60 -11.43 7.56 2.02
C SER A 60 -9.98 7.73 2.46
N ILE A 61 -9.19 6.65 2.39
CA ILE A 61 -7.79 6.60 2.78
C ILE A 61 -6.96 6.06 1.63
N TRP A 62 -5.80 6.66 1.41
CA TRP A 62 -4.81 6.17 0.47
C TRP A 62 -3.42 6.09 1.11
N LEU A 63 -2.62 5.15 0.62
CA LEU A 63 -1.17 5.25 0.68
C LEU A 63 -0.69 5.93 -0.61
N GLY A 64 -0.15 7.14 -0.49
CA GLY A 64 0.50 7.86 -1.58
C GLY A 64 1.97 7.47 -1.67
N MET A 65 2.39 6.96 -2.81
CA MET A 65 3.79 6.68 -3.13
C MET A 65 4.30 7.71 -4.12
N LEU A 66 5.48 8.23 -3.83
CA LEU A 66 5.99 9.46 -4.40
C LEU A 66 7.37 9.24 -4.98
N GLY A 67 7.60 9.80 -6.16
CA GLY A 67 8.94 10.13 -6.65
C GLY A 67 9.20 11.59 -6.37
N ARG A 68 10.24 11.89 -5.59
CA ARG A 68 10.65 13.25 -5.26
C ARG A 68 12.02 13.53 -5.87
N GLN A 69 12.11 14.49 -6.76
CA GLN A 69 13.36 14.88 -7.42
C GLN A 69 14.08 15.96 -6.63
N ARG A 70 15.36 15.71 -6.32
CA ARG A 70 16.28 16.70 -5.73
C ARG A 70 16.80 17.65 -6.80
N SER A 71 17.43 18.75 -6.35
CA SER A 71 18.07 19.73 -7.24
C SER A 71 19.20 19.15 -8.11
N ASP A 72 19.83 18.06 -7.69
CA ASP A 72 20.86 17.33 -8.44
C ASP A 72 20.29 16.40 -9.54
N GLY A 73 18.96 16.33 -9.66
CA GLY A 73 18.27 15.49 -10.62
C GLY A 73 17.93 14.08 -10.14
N ILE A 74 18.40 13.67 -8.95
CA ILE A 74 18.14 12.34 -8.41
C ILE A 74 16.70 12.25 -7.90
N VAL A 75 15.98 11.23 -8.36
CA VAL A 75 14.63 10.89 -7.87
C VAL A 75 14.75 9.92 -6.70
N VAL A 76 14.11 10.26 -5.57
CA VAL A 76 14.06 9.43 -4.37
C VAL A 76 12.62 9.05 -4.08
N GLY A 77 12.40 7.77 -3.77
CA GLY A 77 11.10 7.24 -3.36
C GLY A 77 10.68 7.73 -1.97
N HIS A 78 9.40 7.99 -1.79
CA HIS A 78 8.80 8.30 -0.49
C HIS A 78 7.36 7.80 -0.41
N ALA A 79 6.80 7.68 0.80
CA ALA A 79 5.42 7.24 0.98
C ALA A 79 4.74 7.97 2.14
N VAL A 80 3.48 8.35 1.96
CA VAL A 80 2.68 9.09 2.93
C VAL A 80 1.24 8.58 2.95
N PRO A 81 0.59 8.50 4.12
CA PRO A 81 -0.85 8.34 4.19
C PRO A 81 -1.57 9.62 3.75
N ILE A 82 -2.69 9.46 3.04
CA ILE A 82 -3.58 10.54 2.63
C ILE A 82 -4.98 10.20 3.14
N LEU A 83 -5.62 11.14 3.83
CA LEU A 83 -6.97 11.00 4.37
C LEU A 83 -7.90 12.04 3.74
N ARG A 84 -9.04 11.60 3.22
CA ARG A 84 -10.15 12.49 2.87
C ARG A 84 -11.00 12.73 4.12
N THR A 85 -10.98 13.95 4.63
CA THR A 85 -11.89 14.41 5.71
C THR A 85 -13.16 15.01 5.10
N SER A 86 -14.06 15.61 5.89
CA SER A 86 -15.13 16.46 5.33
C SER A 86 -14.61 17.82 4.83
N GLN A 87 -13.48 18.31 5.37
CA GLN A 87 -12.94 19.64 5.11
C GLN A 87 -11.90 19.68 3.98
N GLY A 88 -11.36 18.54 3.57
CA GLY A 88 -10.37 18.43 2.50
C GLY A 88 -9.52 17.17 2.62
N LEU A 89 -8.45 17.12 1.84
CA LEU A 89 -7.40 16.12 1.98
C LEU A 89 -6.41 16.53 3.07
N VAL A 90 -5.97 15.55 3.85
CA VAL A 90 -4.87 15.64 4.80
C VAL A 90 -3.77 14.72 4.33
N VAL A 91 -2.57 15.25 4.13
CA VAL A 91 -1.36 14.48 3.82
C VAL A 91 -0.56 14.32 5.11
N ILE A 92 -0.44 13.10 5.60
CA ILE A 92 0.25 12.80 6.86
C ILE A 92 1.73 12.60 6.55
N GLN A 93 2.57 13.59 6.91
CA GLN A 93 3.99 13.50 6.63
C GLN A 93 4.63 12.35 7.41
N THR A 94 5.44 11.54 6.73
CA THR A 94 6.24 10.46 7.33
C THR A 94 7.70 10.89 7.43
N THR A 95 8.45 10.29 8.35
CA THR A 95 9.89 10.59 8.55
C THR A 95 10.21 12.07 8.86
N SER A 96 9.24 12.82 9.40
CA SER A 96 9.39 14.23 9.83
C SER A 96 10.11 14.39 11.17
N ILE A 97 11.23 13.68 11.36
CA ILE A 97 11.92 13.51 12.65
C ILE A 97 12.34 14.85 13.28
N LEU A 98 12.69 15.83 12.44
CA LEU A 98 13.17 17.15 12.88
C LEU A 98 12.06 18.21 12.92
N THR A 99 10.81 17.86 12.62
CA THR A 99 9.70 18.83 12.58
C THR A 99 9.11 19.01 13.99
N PRO A 100 9.12 20.24 14.55
CA PRO A 100 8.45 20.53 15.82
C PRO A 100 6.97 20.16 15.80
N PHE A 101 6.43 19.76 16.96
CA PHE A 101 5.03 19.32 17.09
C PHE A 101 4.02 20.33 16.52
N ASP A 102 4.17 21.62 16.81
CA ASP A 102 3.24 22.63 16.33
C ASP A 102 3.25 22.78 14.80
N LEU A 103 4.42 22.67 14.18
CA LEU A 103 4.55 22.71 12.72
C LEU A 103 4.02 21.42 12.10
N TYR A 104 4.26 20.27 12.72
CA TYR A 104 3.70 19.00 12.27
C TYR A 104 2.18 19.03 12.31
N ARG A 105 1.59 19.53 13.40
CA ARG A 105 0.14 19.69 13.54
C ARG A 105 -0.43 20.64 12.49
N GLN A 106 0.23 21.76 12.22
CA GLN A 106 -0.20 22.69 11.16
C GLN A 106 -0.17 22.05 9.77
N ALA A 107 0.84 21.22 9.48
CA ALA A 107 0.93 20.50 8.22
C ALA A 107 -0.21 19.48 7.99
N LEU A 108 -0.91 19.08 9.05
CA LEU A 108 -2.10 18.20 8.98
C LEU A 108 -3.40 18.96 8.70
N THR A 109 -3.34 20.25 8.38
CA THR A 109 -4.54 21.04 8.06
C THR A 109 -5.19 20.53 6.77
N PRO A 110 -6.48 20.18 6.77
CA PRO A 110 -7.18 19.75 5.57
C PRO A 110 -7.22 20.85 4.51
N THR A 111 -7.10 20.48 3.23
CA THR A 111 -7.21 21.42 2.11
C THR A 111 -7.95 20.82 0.91
N THR A 112 -8.66 21.67 0.18
CA THR A 112 -9.26 21.36 -1.12
C THR A 112 -8.54 22.03 -2.28
N ASP A 113 -7.43 22.74 -2.01
CA ASP A 113 -6.59 23.30 -3.06
C ASP A 113 -5.61 22.23 -3.57
N PRO A 114 -5.72 21.79 -4.83
CA PRO A 114 -4.84 20.77 -5.39
C PRO A 114 -3.36 21.18 -5.35
N LEU A 115 -3.04 22.47 -5.49
CA LEU A 115 -1.65 22.94 -5.45
C LEU A 115 -1.08 22.84 -4.05
N GLN A 116 -1.89 23.17 -3.03
CA GLN A 116 -1.49 22.98 -1.63
C GLN A 116 -1.32 21.49 -1.30
N VAL A 117 -2.17 20.60 -1.84
CA VAL A 117 -1.98 19.15 -1.67
C VAL A 117 -0.65 18.71 -2.29
N ILE A 118 -0.31 19.17 -3.49
CA ILE A 118 0.99 18.85 -4.11
C ILE A 118 2.15 19.39 -3.27
N TYR A 119 2.05 20.62 -2.78
CA TYR A 119 3.06 21.19 -1.87
C TYR A 119 3.25 20.31 -0.63
N ASN A 120 2.15 19.80 -0.06
CA ASN A 120 2.21 18.87 1.07
C ASN A 120 2.81 17.50 0.66
N LEU A 121 2.70 17.08 -0.60
CA LEU A 121 3.34 15.87 -1.11
C LEU A 121 4.81 16.09 -1.50
N GLU A 122 5.28 17.33 -1.55
CA GLU A 122 6.67 17.71 -1.82
C GLU A 122 7.51 17.71 -0.54
N ALA A 123 8.79 18.08 -0.66
CA ALA A 123 9.66 18.41 0.47
C ALA A 123 10.35 19.76 0.19
N PRO A 124 10.88 20.45 1.21
CA PRO A 124 11.51 21.77 1.00
C PRO A 124 12.60 21.79 -0.09
N ASP A 125 13.33 20.69 -0.26
CA ASP A 125 14.42 20.50 -1.22
C ASP A 125 14.05 19.60 -2.43
N ARG A 126 12.78 19.19 -2.56
CA ARG A 126 12.39 18.18 -3.55
C ARG A 126 11.01 18.40 -4.14
N THR A 127 10.94 18.33 -5.46
CA THR A 127 9.70 18.47 -6.22
C THR A 127 9.06 17.10 -6.48
N LEU A 128 7.73 17.06 -6.57
CA LEU A 128 6.99 15.84 -6.84
C LEU A 128 7.02 15.56 -8.34
N THR A 129 7.54 14.39 -8.73
CA THR A 129 7.65 13.97 -10.13
C THR A 129 6.89 12.70 -10.45
N VAL A 130 6.56 11.90 -9.43
CA VAL A 130 5.76 10.68 -9.59
C VAL A 130 4.74 10.62 -8.47
N LEU A 131 3.48 10.34 -8.80
CA LEU A 131 2.42 10.04 -7.83
C LEU A 131 1.73 8.73 -8.20
N ILE A 132 1.65 7.82 -7.23
CA ILE A 132 0.79 6.63 -7.26
C ILE A 132 -0.02 6.63 -5.96
N THR A 133 -1.31 6.31 -6.01
CA THR A 133 -2.11 6.14 -4.79
C THR A 133 -2.71 4.75 -4.72
N MET A 134 -2.69 4.17 -3.53
CA MET A 134 -3.34 2.90 -3.22
C MET A 134 -4.49 3.18 -2.26
N GLN A 135 -5.72 3.11 -2.76
CA GLN A 135 -6.90 3.31 -1.94
C GLN A 135 -7.18 2.06 -1.12
N LEU A 136 -7.43 2.25 0.17
CA LEU A 136 -8.00 1.21 1.02
C LEU A 136 -9.48 1.06 0.65
N GLY A 137 -9.82 -0.09 0.08
CA GLY A 137 -11.18 -0.46 -0.29
C GLY A 137 -11.87 -1.26 0.81
N ASP A 138 -12.89 -2.03 0.42
CA ASP A 138 -13.62 -2.90 1.31
C ASP A 138 -12.82 -4.14 1.73
N VAL A 139 -13.33 -4.85 2.73
CA VAL A 139 -12.79 -6.16 3.13
C VAL A 139 -12.92 -7.14 1.96
N ASP A 140 -11.79 -7.72 1.53
CA ASP A 140 -11.77 -8.80 0.55
C ASP A 140 -12.49 -10.02 1.14
N ARG A 141 -13.65 -10.35 0.59
CA ARG A 141 -14.50 -11.46 1.04
C ARG A 141 -14.08 -12.80 0.43
N ASN A 142 -12.95 -12.88 -0.29
CA ASN A 142 -12.49 -14.15 -0.83
C ASN A 142 -11.96 -15.06 0.28
N THR A 143 -12.84 -15.94 0.78
CA THR A 143 -12.55 -16.91 1.84
C THR A 143 -11.37 -17.81 1.51
N PHE A 144 -11.06 -18.07 0.22
CA PHE A 144 -9.92 -18.90 -0.17
C PHE A 144 -8.57 -18.31 0.25
N ASN A 145 -8.45 -16.98 0.36
CA ASN A 145 -7.22 -16.32 0.83
C ASN A 145 -6.90 -16.64 2.31
N PHE A 146 -7.90 -17.09 3.06
CA PHE A 146 -7.76 -17.50 4.47
C PHE A 146 -7.72 -19.03 4.64
N ILE A 147 -8.26 -19.78 3.67
CA ILE A 147 -8.39 -21.25 3.75
C ILE A 147 -7.12 -21.97 3.29
N ILE A 148 -6.26 -21.34 2.49
CA ILE A 148 -5.09 -21.99 1.88
C ILE A 148 -3.79 -21.55 2.56
N SER A 149 -3.11 -22.49 3.23
CA SER A 149 -1.73 -22.35 3.75
C SER A 149 -0.83 -23.42 3.13
N ASN A 150 0.41 -23.08 2.76
CA ASN A 150 1.37 -24.03 2.21
C ASN A 150 2.34 -24.49 3.32
N ARG A 151 1.89 -25.46 4.14
CA ARG A 151 2.56 -25.98 5.35
C ARG A 151 2.66 -24.91 6.46
N ASN A 152 2.31 -25.29 7.68
CA ASN A 152 2.24 -24.44 8.88
C ASN A 152 1.03 -23.48 8.90
N CYS A 153 0.01 -23.93 9.61
CA CYS A 153 -1.34 -23.36 9.68
C CYS A 153 -1.43 -22.13 10.58
N THR A 154 -0.37 -21.85 11.34
CA THR A 154 -0.34 -20.74 12.30
C THR A 154 0.10 -19.42 11.65
N GLY A 155 0.81 -19.48 10.53
CA GLY A 155 1.44 -18.29 9.94
C GLY A 155 2.57 -17.69 10.79
N GLU A 156 3.00 -18.36 11.88
CA GLU A 156 4.10 -17.93 12.75
C GLU A 156 5.40 -18.68 12.46
N GLY A 157 6.56 -18.07 12.78
CA GLY A 157 7.90 -18.60 12.53
C GLY A 157 8.65 -17.88 11.39
N ASN A 158 9.83 -18.37 10.99
CA ASN A 158 10.62 -17.76 9.90
C ASN A 158 9.93 -17.90 8.53
N ASP A 159 9.05 -18.89 8.38
CA ASP A 159 8.33 -19.25 7.15
C ASP A 159 6.85 -18.81 7.25
N ARG A 160 6.63 -17.53 7.54
CA ARG A 160 5.28 -16.98 7.75
C ARG A 160 4.41 -17.15 6.50
N ARG A 161 3.46 -18.09 6.58
CA ARG A 161 2.50 -18.52 5.55
C ARG A 161 3.07 -19.37 4.41
N GLY A 162 4.19 -20.06 4.64
CA GLY A 162 4.51 -21.26 3.86
C GLY A 162 6.00 -21.48 3.60
N THR A 163 6.34 -22.62 3.01
CA THR A 163 7.75 -23.08 2.86
C THR A 163 8.57 -22.37 1.79
N GLY A 164 7.98 -21.45 1.02
CA GLY A 164 8.61 -20.89 -0.20
C GLY A 164 8.73 -21.88 -1.37
N GLU A 165 8.31 -23.14 -1.19
CA GLU A 165 8.32 -24.19 -2.22
C GLU A 165 7.02 -24.17 -3.04
N TYR A 166 7.08 -24.73 -4.25
CA TYR A 166 5.88 -24.93 -5.06
C TYR A 166 4.87 -25.82 -4.30
N PRO A 167 3.60 -25.38 -4.17
CA PRO A 167 2.60 -26.16 -3.48
C PRO A 167 2.33 -27.46 -4.22
N THR A 168 2.33 -28.56 -3.49
CA THR A 168 1.85 -29.86 -3.95
C THR A 168 0.53 -30.18 -3.27
N SER A 169 -0.26 -31.11 -3.82
CA SER A 169 -1.49 -31.59 -3.17
C SER A 169 -1.24 -32.12 -1.74
N GLY A 170 0.00 -32.54 -1.47
CA GLY A 170 0.49 -32.97 -0.17
C GLY A 170 0.85 -31.84 0.78
N SER A 171 1.20 -30.64 0.32
CA SER A 171 1.68 -29.54 1.18
C SER A 171 0.60 -28.51 1.54
N VAL A 172 -0.47 -28.42 0.75
CA VAL A 172 -1.60 -27.53 1.01
C VAL A 172 -2.34 -27.95 2.29
N ASN A 173 -2.48 -27.00 3.20
CA ASN A 173 -3.17 -27.08 4.49
C ASN A 173 -2.64 -28.12 5.47
N GLN A 174 -1.36 -28.51 5.35
CA GLN A 174 -0.73 -29.42 6.32
C GLN A 174 -0.23 -28.66 7.56
N CYS A 175 -0.63 -29.14 8.74
CA CYS A 175 -0.15 -28.60 10.01
C CYS A 175 0.97 -29.46 10.60
N SER A 176 1.91 -28.81 11.28
CA SER A 176 2.95 -29.49 12.07
C SER A 176 2.30 -29.99 13.38
N GLY A 177 1.93 -31.25 13.46
CA GLY A 177 1.32 -31.87 14.64
C GLY A 177 1.39 -33.40 14.59
N GLU A 178 1.24 -34.08 15.73
CA GLU A 178 1.17 -35.54 15.77
C GLU A 178 -0.07 -36.03 15.02
N GLY A 179 0.16 -36.73 13.91
CA GLY A 179 -0.86 -37.06 12.92
C GLY A 179 -0.94 -35.99 11.83
N SER A 180 -0.89 -36.42 10.58
CA SER A 180 -0.99 -35.59 9.37
C SER A 180 -2.35 -34.87 9.28
N SER A 181 -2.57 -33.88 10.16
CA SER A 181 -3.82 -33.16 10.25
C SER A 181 -3.83 -32.06 9.20
N ARG A 182 -4.80 -32.15 8.29
CA ARG A 182 -5.16 -31.02 7.41
C ARG A 182 -5.91 -29.98 8.26
N CYS A 183 -5.72 -28.69 7.96
CA CYS A 183 -6.55 -27.63 8.55
C CYS A 183 -8.03 -27.96 8.32
N ALA A 184 -8.79 -28.16 9.40
CA ALA A 184 -10.23 -28.05 9.35
C ALA A 184 -10.62 -26.64 9.79
N LEU A 185 -11.55 -26.01 9.08
CA LEU A 185 -12.16 -24.76 9.56
C LEU A 185 -12.83 -25.05 10.93
N PRO A 186 -12.64 -24.22 11.96
CA PRO A 186 -13.55 -24.26 13.09
C PRO A 186 -14.94 -23.88 12.57
N PHE A 187 -15.93 -24.73 12.83
CA PHE A 187 -17.34 -24.45 12.55
C PHE A 187 -17.87 -23.35 13.45
#